data_AF-A0A924S223-F1
#
_entry.id   AF-A0A924S223-F1
#
_cell.length_a   1.000
_cell.length_b   1.000
_cell.length_c   1.000
_cell.angle_alpha   90.00
_cell.angle_beta   90.00
_cell.angle_gamma   90.00
#
_symmetry.space_group_name_H-M   'P 1'
#
loop_
_entity.id
_entity.type
_entity.pdbx_description
1 polymer ?
#
loop_
_entity_poly.entity_id
_entity_poly.type
_entity_poly.pdbx_seq_one_letter_code
_entity_poly.pdbx_strand_id
1 'polypeptide(L)' 'SDDEATHACVRFAEDHGQLVEPACGAALAPLYADQPALAGMRSVVAIVCGGMVVTLEQLAQWSRSNLD' A
#
# COMPACT_ATOMS: atom_id res chain seq x y z
N SER A 1 5.14 -2.23 -8.91
CA SER A 1 4.67 -3.55 -9.39
C SER A 1 3.44 -3.94 -8.59
N ASP A 2 2.81 -5.07 -8.94
CA ASP A 2 1.69 -5.61 -8.16
C ASP A 2 2.14 -5.97 -6.72
N ASP A 3 3.37 -6.46 -6.56
CA ASP A 3 3.95 -6.74 -5.23
C ASP A 3 4.09 -5.47 -4.40
N GLU A 4 4.60 -4.37 -4.97
CA GLU A 4 4.71 -3.10 -4.25
C GLU A 4 3.32 -2.55 -3.85
N ALA A 5 2.30 -2.74 -4.68
CA ALA A 5 0.94 -2.30 -4.39
C ALA A 5 0.32 -3.12 -3.25
N THR A 6 0.47 -4.45 -3.26
CA THR A 6 -0.04 -5.31 -2.19
C THR A 6 0.75 -5.13 -0.89
N HIS A 7 2.07 -4.88 -0.96
CA HIS A 7 2.87 -4.47 0.19
C HIS A 7 2.37 -3.15 0.79
N ALA A 8 2.07 -2.16 -0.04
CA ALA A 8 1.48 -0.90 0.44
C ALA A 8 0.12 -1.10 1.12
N CYS A 9 -0.73 -2.00 0.62
CA CYS A 9 -1.99 -2.37 1.28
C CYS A 9 -1.75 -2.94 2.70
N VAL A 10 -0.77 -3.84 2.84
CA VAL A 10 -0.39 -4.44 4.14
C VAL A 10 0.09 -3.36 5.10
N ARG A 11 1.06 -2.55 4.69
CA ARG A 11 1.63 -1.48 5.52
C ARG A 11 0.59 -0.44 5.92
N PHE A 12 -0.29 -0.06 4.99
CA PHE A 12 -1.38 0.87 5.28
C PHE A 12 -2.38 0.32 6.30
N ALA A 13 -2.70 -0.98 6.23
CA ALA A 13 -3.55 -1.63 7.22
C ALA A 13 -2.90 -1.68 8.61
N GLU A 14 -1.58 -1.91 8.69
CA GLU A 14 -0.83 -1.91 9.95
C GLU A 14 -0.75 -0.51 10.57
N ASP A 15 -0.42 0.50 9.76
CA ASP A 15 -0.19 1.87 10.25
C ASP A 15 -1.50 2.61 10.56
N HIS A 16 -2.55 2.35 9.78
CA HIS A 16 -3.80 3.14 9.82
C HIS A 16 -5.06 2.32 10.18
N GLY A 17 -4.96 0.99 10.30
CA GLY A 17 -6.10 0.14 10.68
C GLY A 17 -7.21 0.07 9.62
N GLN A 18 -6.92 0.41 8.37
CA GLN A 18 -7.88 0.43 7.27
C GLN A 18 -7.44 -0.48 6.14
N LEU A 19 -8.36 -1.34 5.69
CA LEU A 19 -8.17 -2.18 4.50
C LEU A 19 -8.44 -1.38 3.23
N VAL A 20 -7.57 -1.56 2.24
CA VAL A 20 -7.66 -0.93 0.91
C VAL A 20 -7.30 -1.94 -0.18
N GLU A 21 -7.81 -1.74 -1.39
CA GLU A 21 -7.54 -2.63 -2.51
C GLU A 21 -6.22 -2.31 -3.23
N PRO A 22 -5.60 -3.26 -3.97
CA PRO A 22 -4.33 -3.03 -4.64
C PRO A 22 -4.32 -1.83 -5.59
N ALA A 23 -5.47 -1.48 -6.20
CA ALA A 23 -5.59 -0.27 -7.01
C ALA A 23 -5.35 1.01 -6.17
N CYS A 24 -5.83 1.04 -4.92
CA CYS A 24 -5.50 2.09 -3.97
C CYS A 24 -4.05 1.97 -3.48
N GLY A 25 -3.59 0.75 -3.20
CA GLY A 25 -2.21 0.45 -2.80
C GLY A 25 -1.17 0.96 -3.80
N ALA A 26 -1.45 0.93 -5.10
CA ALA A 26 -0.55 1.43 -6.14
C ALA A 26 -0.24 2.93 -5.99
N ALA A 27 -1.18 3.75 -5.49
CA ALA A 27 -0.93 5.16 -5.20
C ALA A 27 -0.12 5.37 -3.91
N LEU A 28 -0.17 4.41 -2.99
CA LEU A 28 0.54 4.44 -1.71
C LEU A 28 1.96 3.84 -1.81
N ALA A 29 2.19 2.92 -2.74
CA ALA A 29 3.46 2.21 -2.90
C ALA A 29 4.68 3.13 -3.01
N PRO A 30 4.66 4.24 -3.78
CA PRO A 30 5.81 5.14 -3.83
C PRO A 30 6.15 5.81 -2.49
N LEU A 31 5.15 6.00 -1.62
CA LEU A 31 5.34 6.57 -0.28
C LEU A 31 6.02 5.58 0.66
N TYR A 32 5.66 4.30 0.57
CA TYR A 32 6.22 3.24 1.40
C TYR A 32 7.60 2.75 0.94
N ALA A 33 7.90 2.89 -0.35
CA ALA A 33 9.19 2.51 -0.94
C ALA A 33 10.25 3.65 -0.92
N ASP A 34 9.93 4.79 -0.31
CA ASP A 34 10.78 6.01 -0.30
C ASP A 34 11.34 6.34 -1.69
N GLN A 35 10.44 6.37 -2.69
CA GLN A 35 10.85 6.45 -4.09
C GLN A 35 11.67 7.73 -4.36
N PRO A 36 12.84 7.65 -5.02
CA PRO A 36 13.69 8.81 -5.29
C PRO A 36 12.99 9.94 -6.06
N ALA A 37 11.95 9.60 -6.84
CA ALA A 37 11.13 10.58 -7.55
C ALA A 37 10.41 11.58 -6.62
N LEU A 38 10.22 11.22 -5.34
CA LEU A 38 9.60 12.07 -4.33
C LEU A 38 10.63 12.95 -3.59
N ALA A 39 11.92 12.72 -3.82
CA ALA A 39 12.99 13.44 -3.13
C ALA A 39 12.90 14.96 -3.42
N GLY A 40 12.99 15.76 -2.35
CA GLY A 40 12.92 17.22 -2.46
C GLY A 40 11.49 17.79 -2.58
N MET A 41 10.46 16.96 -2.67
CA MET A 41 9.08 17.43 -2.56
C MET A 41 8.80 17.86 -1.12
N ARG A 42 8.28 19.08 -0.93
CA ARG A 42 7.95 19.60 0.42
C ARG A 42 6.72 18.92 1.03
N SER A 43 5.78 18.50 0.20
CA SER A 43 4.51 17.91 0.61
C SER A 43 3.98 17.01 -0.51
N VAL A 44 3.62 15.78 -0.16
CA VAL A 44 3.01 14.81 -1.08
C VAL A 44 1.65 14.41 -0.51
N VAL A 45 0.64 14.32 -1.35
CA VAL A 45 -0.71 13.88 -0.98
C VAL A 45 -1.08 12.68 -1.84
N ALA A 46 -1.44 11.56 -1.20
CA ALA A 46 -2.04 10.42 -1.87
C ALA A 46 -3.53 10.36 -1.54
N ILE A 47 -4.35 10.03 -2.55
CA ILE A 47 -5.79 9.81 -2.36
C ILE A 47 -6.00 8.34 -2.02
N VAL A 48 -6.51 8.09 -0.81
CA VAL A 48 -6.94 6.75 -0.38
C VAL A 48 -8.35 6.52 -0.89
N CYS A 49 -8.50 6.01 -2.12
CA CYS A 49 -9.81 5.72 -2.69
C CYS A 49 -10.52 4.52 -2.04
N GLY A 50 -9.78 3.72 -1.26
CA GLY A 50 -10.32 2.61 -0.47
C GLY A 50 -10.36 1.30 -1.25
N GLY A 51 -11.54 0.69 -1.29
CA GLY A 51 -11.77 -0.62 -1.89
C GLY A 51 -12.75 -1.44 -1.06
N MET A 52 -13.60 -2.22 -1.72
CA MET A 52 -14.69 -2.97 -1.05
C MET A 52 -14.46 -4.48 -1.01
N VAL A 53 -13.51 -4.99 -1.80
CA VAL A 53 -13.42 -6.44 -2.11
C VAL A 53 -12.26 -7.13 -1.38
N VAL A 54 -11.43 -6.40 -0.64
CA VAL A 54 -10.30 -6.98 0.09
C VAL A 54 -10.74 -7.55 1.43
N THR A 55 -10.33 -8.80 1.69
CA THR A 55 -10.54 -9.49 2.95
C THR A 55 -9.26 -9.53 3.79
N LEU A 56 -9.42 -9.82 5.09
CA LEU A 56 -8.29 -10.05 6.00
C LEU A 56 -7.43 -11.26 5.56
N GLU A 57 -8.04 -12.27 4.95
CA GLU A 57 -7.32 -13.45 4.47
C GLU A 57 -6.40 -13.11 3.30
N GLN A 58 -6.87 -12.30 2.34
CA GLN A 58 -6.05 -11.81 1.24
C GLN A 58 -4.90 -10.94 1.74
N LEU A 59 -5.18 -10.05 2.70
CA LEU A 59 -4.14 -9.23 3.32
C LEU A 59 -3.07 -10.08 4.00
N ALA A 60 -3.49 -11.12 4.76
CA ALA A 60 -2.56 -12.05 5.41
C ALA A 60 -1.74 -12.86 4.40
N GLN A 61 -2.32 -13.19 3.24
CA GLN A 61 -1.58 -13.84 2.15
C GLN A 61 -0.49 -12.92 1.59
N TRP A 62 -0.81 -11.67 1.27
CA TRP A 62 0.17 -10.71 0.76
C TRP A 62 1.29 -10.44 1.78
N SER A 63 0.95 -10.32 3.06
CA SER A 63 1.94 -10.14 4.14
C SER A 63 2.97 -11.27 4.16
N ARG A 64 2.57 -12.53 3.94
CA ARG A 64 3.50 -13.67 3.87
C ARG A 64 4.37 -13.64 2.63
N SER A 65 3.81 -13.30 1.46
CA SER A 65 4.55 -13.22 0.20
C SER A 65 5.61 -12.11 0.18
N ASN A 66 5.50 -11.11 1.06
CA ASN A 66 6.47 -10.02 1.18
C ASN A 66 7.63 -10.33 2.15
N LEU A 67 7.64 -11.51 2.78
CA LEU A 67 8.72 -11.94 3.68
C LEU A 67 9.79 -12.78 2.97
N ASP A 68 9.58 -13.10 1.68
CA ASP A 68 10.52 -13.77 0.79
C ASP A 68 11.37 -12.75 0.01
#